data_AF-A0A8R2F732-F1
#
_entry.id   AF-A0A8R2F732-F1
#
_cell.length_a   1.000
_cell.length_b   1.000
_cell.length_c   1.000
_cell.angle_alpha   90.00
_cell.angle_beta   90.00
_cell.angle_gamma   90.00
#
_symmetry.space_group_name_H-M   'P 1'
#
loop_
_entity.id
_entity.type
_entity.pdbx_description
1 polymer ?
#
loop_
_entity_poly.entity_id
_entity_poly.type
_entity_poly.pdbx_seq_one_letter_code
_entity_poly.pdbx_strand_id
1 'polypeptide(L)'
;MSKKLKLNPEKSGSGRLFHEQWTVDFGVIQNNNKVLCCLCNETVVSRSFNVKRHFETVHNNIFSLSAEEKLELISQKVKFFRSQSNKFKVAFKQNNNLSAASFSVSHCIAQHGKPLSDGEYLREVFVKASNILFHDFTNKNEIIKRINDLPVSRNTVKDRIICMSNDITDQLQTDLASENYFSICLDESTDVTSQARLAVFVRFSSVNIMREELIKLMTISTKTTGQDIMNVVLKEFANLKININNIVSITTDGAPNMVGKHNGFVQLFSKEISHPLISFHCLIHQEALCAKDSLKSLQNVMEVVTKVVNFITSRALNNRQFTKLLDEVESQYAGLLMYNSVRWLSRGQVLHRFVELLEEIRLFLFEKSQDYPELKDLNWLNDLMFFTDFTTMYNELNKKLQGPGHIVLTISIKTENLILIEWKSLPNSFTSMKKLALSLLTMFGSTYTCEQLFSSMNFIKSTLRNRLGTDISAACIQLKSTNYNPRIVSLAGNMQQQISH
;
A
#
# COMPACT_ATOMS: atom_id res chain seq x y z
N MET A 1 21.29 -64.11 32.61
CA MET A 1 21.43 -63.04 31.61
C MET A 1 20.38 -63.28 30.52
N SER A 2 19.12 -62.86 30.65
CA SER A 2 18.59 -61.49 30.59
C SER A 2 18.89 -60.74 29.29
N LYS A 3 17.97 -60.82 28.32
CA LYS A 3 17.10 -59.69 27.93
C LYS A 3 16.04 -60.14 26.92
N LYS A 4 14.77 -60.06 27.36
CA LYS A 4 13.56 -60.23 26.56
C LYS A 4 13.28 -58.96 25.73
N LEU A 5 12.74 -59.19 24.53
CA LEU A 5 12.12 -58.25 23.60
C LEU A 5 11.18 -57.24 24.30
N LYS A 6 11.17 -56.00 23.81
CA LYS A 6 10.05 -55.06 24.00
C LYS A 6 9.63 -54.48 22.66
N LEU A 7 8.42 -54.88 22.25
CA LEU A 7 7.60 -54.27 21.22
C LEU A 7 7.25 -52.82 21.58
N ASN A 8 7.13 -52.00 20.55
CA ASN A 8 6.56 -50.65 20.56
C ASN A 8 5.16 -50.63 21.20
N PRO A 9 4.86 -49.65 22.05
CA PRO A 9 3.50 -49.18 22.25
C PRO A 9 3.31 -47.82 21.55
N GLU A 10 2.34 -47.81 20.64
CA GLU A 10 1.54 -46.65 20.29
C GLU A 10 1.24 -45.82 21.55
N LYS A 11 1.57 -44.53 21.54
CA LYS A 11 1.01 -43.57 22.50
C LYS A 11 -0.22 -42.94 21.89
N SER A 12 -1.33 -43.62 22.11
CA SER A 12 -2.67 -43.06 22.18
C SER A 12 -2.68 -41.70 22.89
N GLY A 13 -3.26 -40.69 22.25
CA GLY A 13 -3.55 -39.41 22.86
C GLY A 13 -4.62 -39.54 23.95
N SER A 14 -4.19 -39.71 25.20
CA SER A 14 -5.03 -39.37 26.35
C SER A 14 -4.72 -37.92 26.72
N GLY A 15 -5.45 -36.97 26.13
CA GLY A 15 -5.57 -35.64 26.71
C GLY A 15 -6.04 -35.80 28.16
N ARG A 16 -5.23 -35.35 29.12
CA ARG A 16 -5.52 -35.44 30.55
C ARG A 16 -6.60 -34.42 30.88
N LEU A 17 -7.85 -34.88 30.93
CA LEU A 17 -9.02 -34.04 31.13
C LEU A 17 -9.10 -33.52 32.58
N PHE A 18 -9.40 -32.25 32.71
CA PHE A 18 -9.73 -31.60 33.98
C PHE A 18 -11.14 -32.03 34.43
N HIS A 19 -11.33 -32.29 35.73
CA HIS A 19 -12.65 -32.59 36.29
C HIS A 19 -13.23 -31.35 36.97
N GLU A 20 -14.43 -30.93 36.56
CA GLU A 20 -15.11 -29.75 37.12
C GLU A 20 -15.37 -29.87 38.64
N GLN A 21 -15.55 -31.09 39.13
CA GLN A 21 -15.72 -31.36 40.56
C GLN A 21 -14.52 -30.86 41.39
N TRP A 22 -13.31 -30.79 40.81
CA TRP A 22 -12.13 -30.25 41.49
C TRP A 22 -12.23 -28.76 41.80
N THR A 23 -13.08 -28.01 41.07
CA THR A 23 -13.35 -26.61 41.40
C THR A 23 -14.13 -26.48 42.71
N VAL A 24 -15.04 -27.42 42.97
CA VAL A 24 -15.86 -27.43 44.20
C VAL A 24 -15.07 -28.01 45.36
N ASP A 25 -14.39 -29.14 45.13
CA ASP A 25 -13.74 -29.91 46.21
C ASP A 25 -12.41 -29.31 46.65
N PHE A 26 -11.67 -28.67 45.73
CA PHE A 26 -10.28 -28.24 45.96
C PHE A 26 -10.00 -26.80 45.51
N GLY A 27 -10.97 -26.10 44.94
CA GLY A 27 -10.81 -24.70 44.51
C GLY A 27 -9.84 -24.50 43.33
N VAL A 28 -9.73 -25.46 42.41
CA VAL A 28 -8.88 -25.35 41.21
C VAL A 28 -9.68 -25.11 39.93
N ILE A 29 -9.10 -24.45 38.94
CA ILE A 29 -9.71 -24.20 37.61
C ILE A 29 -8.74 -24.53 36.46
N GLN A 30 -9.28 -24.76 35.26
CA GLN A 30 -8.47 -24.93 34.04
C GLN A 30 -8.22 -23.59 33.33
N ASN A 31 -6.97 -23.29 33.00
CA ASN A 31 -6.56 -22.12 32.21
C ASN A 31 -5.47 -22.51 31.20
N ASN A 32 -5.74 -22.39 29.89
CA ASN A 32 -4.82 -22.74 28.80
C ASN A 32 -4.09 -24.09 28.99
N ASN A 33 -4.84 -25.16 29.27
CA ASN A 33 -4.36 -26.53 29.52
C ASN A 33 -3.55 -26.76 30.81
N LYS A 34 -3.49 -25.77 31.71
CA LYS A 34 -2.90 -25.90 33.06
C LYS A 34 -4.00 -25.83 34.12
N VAL A 35 -3.80 -26.53 35.24
CA VAL A 35 -4.70 -26.45 36.41
C VAL A 35 -4.12 -25.42 37.37
N LEU A 36 -4.92 -24.44 37.77
CA LEU A 36 -4.51 -23.36 38.64
C LEU A 36 -5.31 -23.40 39.95
N CYS A 37 -4.65 -23.24 41.09
CA CYS A 37 -5.30 -23.15 42.39
C CYS A 37 -5.80 -21.72 42.66
N CYS A 38 -7.10 -21.54 42.88
CA CYS A 38 -7.69 -20.22 43.19
C CYS A 38 -7.40 -19.73 44.62
N LEU A 39 -6.74 -20.55 45.45
CA LEU A 39 -6.43 -20.25 46.85
C LEU A 39 -5.02 -19.65 47.02
N CYS A 40 -4.05 -20.08 46.19
CA CYS A 40 -2.66 -19.59 46.21
C CYS A 40 -2.13 -19.09 44.86
N ASN A 41 -2.92 -19.19 43.77
CA ASN A 41 -2.51 -18.86 42.40
C ASN A 41 -1.37 -19.72 41.82
N GLU A 42 -1.03 -20.86 42.42
CA GLU A 42 -0.03 -21.77 41.88
C GLU A 42 -0.58 -22.71 40.79
N THR A 43 0.30 -23.13 39.88
CA THR A 43 -0.02 -24.13 38.86
C THR A 43 0.19 -25.54 39.41
N VAL A 44 -0.85 -26.37 39.29
CA VAL A 44 -0.85 -27.76 39.74
C VAL A 44 -0.88 -28.69 38.53
N VAL A 45 -0.19 -29.83 38.64
CA VAL A 45 -0.23 -30.88 37.60
C VAL A 45 -1.65 -31.44 37.51
N SER A 46 -2.23 -31.51 36.31
CA SER A 46 -3.58 -32.03 36.04
C SER A 46 -3.70 -33.54 36.28
N ARG A 47 -3.71 -33.95 37.56
CA ARG A 47 -3.92 -35.31 38.06
C ARG A 47 -4.65 -35.22 39.40
N SER A 48 -5.66 -36.06 39.62
CA SER A 48 -6.45 -36.09 40.87
C SER A 48 -5.57 -36.16 42.12
N PHE A 49 -4.56 -37.05 42.11
CA PHE A 49 -3.60 -37.17 43.20
C PHE A 49 -2.83 -35.88 43.48
N ASN A 50 -2.36 -35.19 42.43
CA ASN A 50 -1.57 -33.97 42.57
C ASN A 50 -2.42 -32.80 43.07
N VAL A 51 -3.65 -32.67 42.57
CA VAL A 51 -4.62 -31.65 42.99
C VAL A 51 -4.99 -31.85 44.46
N LYS A 52 -5.34 -33.09 44.84
CA LYS A 52 -5.68 -33.44 46.23
C LYS A 52 -4.49 -33.22 47.16
N ARG A 53 -3.31 -33.71 46.80
CA ARG A 53 -2.09 -33.52 47.60
C ARG A 53 -1.76 -32.05 47.78
N HIS A 54 -1.83 -31.25 46.72
CA HIS A 54 -1.59 -29.80 46.82
C HIS A 54 -2.55 -29.14 47.79
N PHE A 55 -3.85 -29.44 47.71
CA PHE A 55 -4.85 -28.90 48.64
C PHE A 55 -4.57 -29.30 50.10
N GLU A 56 -4.28 -30.58 50.35
CA GLU A 56 -4.02 -31.10 51.69
C GLU A 56 -2.73 -30.55 52.30
N THR A 57 -1.66 -30.40 51.51
CA THR A 57 -0.34 -29.98 52.03
C THR A 57 -0.17 -28.47 52.07
N VAL A 58 -0.66 -27.74 51.07
CA VAL A 58 -0.47 -26.28 50.95
C VAL A 58 -1.61 -25.51 51.62
N HIS A 59 -2.81 -26.08 51.62
CA HIS A 59 -4.01 -25.49 52.22
C HIS A 59 -4.52 -26.28 53.42
N ASN A 60 -3.59 -26.83 54.23
CA ASN A 60 -3.92 -27.63 55.41
C ASN A 60 -4.87 -26.92 56.40
N ASN A 61 -4.71 -25.60 56.53
CA ASN A 61 -5.57 -24.77 57.38
C ASN A 61 -7.03 -24.75 56.90
N ILE A 62 -7.27 -24.91 55.60
CA ILE A 62 -8.60 -24.99 54.99
C ILE A 62 -9.08 -26.45 54.96
N PHE A 63 -8.17 -27.40 54.78
CA PHE A 63 -8.47 -28.83 54.85
C PHE A 63 -8.98 -29.26 56.23
N SER A 64 -8.48 -28.64 57.30
CA SER A 64 -8.84 -28.94 58.69
C SER A 64 -10.19 -28.37 59.15
N LEU A 65 -10.86 -27.57 58.30
CA LEU A 65 -12.19 -27.00 58.58
C LEU A 65 -13.31 -28.03 58.43
N SER A 66 -14.47 -27.71 59.01
CA SER A 66 -15.70 -28.47 58.78
C SER A 66 -16.10 -28.49 57.30
N ALA A 67 -16.88 -29.49 56.88
CA ALA A 67 -17.26 -29.65 55.47
C ALA A 67 -18.00 -28.43 54.91
N GLU A 68 -18.85 -27.81 55.73
CA GLU A 68 -19.67 -26.65 55.36
C GLU A 68 -18.81 -25.38 55.20
N GLU A 69 -17.96 -25.07 56.19
CA GLU A 69 -17.04 -23.92 56.15
C GLU A 69 -16.05 -24.02 55.00
N LYS A 70 -15.56 -25.23 54.71
CA LYS A 70 -14.64 -25.51 53.61
C LYS A 70 -15.26 -25.21 52.26
N LEU A 71 -16.48 -25.71 52.00
CA LEU A 71 -17.20 -25.46 50.76
C LEU A 71 -17.52 -23.97 50.57
N GLU A 72 -17.90 -23.29 51.64
CA GLU A 72 -18.19 -21.86 51.60
C GLU A 72 -16.93 -21.03 51.26
N LEU A 73 -15.81 -21.30 51.94
CA LEU A 73 -14.56 -20.58 51.72
C LEU A 73 -14.00 -20.82 50.31
N ILE A 74 -14.05 -22.06 49.81
CA ILE A 74 -13.65 -22.38 48.43
C ILE A 74 -14.53 -21.64 47.44
N SER A 75 -15.85 -21.65 47.63
CA SER A 75 -16.81 -20.96 46.77
C SER A 75 -16.55 -19.45 46.72
N GLN A 76 -16.30 -18.81 47.87
CA GLN A 76 -15.96 -17.38 47.94
C GLN A 76 -14.66 -17.06 47.21
N LYS A 77 -13.60 -17.86 47.40
CA LYS A 77 -12.30 -17.67 46.74
C LYS A 77 -12.35 -17.90 45.24
N VAL A 78 -13.07 -18.92 44.79
CA VAL A 78 -13.30 -19.17 43.35
C VAL A 78 -14.10 -18.04 42.71
N LYS A 79 -15.16 -17.53 43.37
CA LYS A 79 -15.91 -16.35 42.90
C LYS A 79 -15.03 -15.11 42.81
N PHE A 80 -14.22 -14.83 43.84
CA PHE A 80 -13.27 -13.73 43.84
C PHE A 80 -12.27 -13.85 42.68
N PHE A 81 -11.64 -15.02 42.52
CA PHE A 81 -10.69 -15.29 41.45
C PHE A 81 -11.32 -15.12 40.05
N ARG A 82 -12.52 -15.67 39.83
CA ARG A 82 -13.26 -15.50 38.56
C ARG A 82 -13.61 -14.04 38.30
N SER A 83 -14.02 -13.28 39.32
CA SER A 83 -14.31 -11.86 39.19
C SER A 83 -13.07 -11.04 38.82
N GLN A 84 -11.91 -11.37 39.41
CA GLN A 84 -10.63 -10.74 39.10
C GLN A 84 -10.18 -11.08 37.67
N SER A 85 -10.24 -12.36 37.28
CA SER A 85 -9.95 -12.82 35.93
C SER A 85 -10.87 -12.18 34.87
N ASN A 86 -12.17 -12.03 35.17
CA ASN A 86 -13.11 -11.36 34.28
C ASN A 86 -12.82 -9.85 34.14
N LYS A 87 -12.46 -9.16 35.23
CA LYS A 87 -12.00 -7.76 35.16
C LYS A 87 -10.74 -7.61 34.31
N PHE A 88 -9.78 -8.53 34.44
CA PHE A 88 -8.60 -8.57 33.58
C PHE A 88 -8.96 -8.84 32.11
N LYS A 89 -9.83 -9.82 31.82
CA LYS A 89 -10.30 -10.10 30.44
C LYS A 89 -11.03 -8.91 29.81
N VAL A 90 -11.87 -8.22 30.58
CA VAL A 90 -12.58 -7.02 30.13
C VAL A 90 -11.60 -5.88 29.87
N ALA A 91 -10.66 -5.61 30.78
CA ALA A 91 -9.62 -4.60 30.59
C ALA A 91 -8.72 -4.91 29.37
N PHE A 92 -8.37 -6.18 29.17
CA PHE A 92 -7.57 -6.64 28.03
C PHE A 92 -8.32 -6.46 26.70
N LYS A 93 -9.59 -6.88 26.64
CA LYS A 93 -10.46 -6.69 25.46
C LYS A 93 -10.69 -5.21 25.17
N GLN A 94 -10.86 -4.41 26.21
CA GLN A 94 -11.02 -2.96 26.13
C GLN A 94 -9.80 -2.26 25.53
N ASN A 95 -8.59 -2.68 25.92
CA ASN A 95 -7.33 -2.16 25.38
C ASN A 95 -7.09 -2.61 23.93
N ASN A 96 -7.51 -3.83 23.58
CA ASN A 96 -7.42 -4.34 22.20
C ASN A 96 -8.30 -3.52 21.23
N ASN A 97 -9.52 -3.16 21.64
CA ASN A 97 -10.40 -2.31 20.82
C ASN A 97 -9.83 -0.90 20.59
N LEU A 98 -9.20 -0.29 21.60
CA LEU A 98 -8.52 1.01 21.43
C LEU A 98 -7.35 0.91 20.46
N SER A 99 -6.57 -0.16 20.58
CA SER A 99 -5.42 -0.42 19.71
C SER A 99 -5.88 -0.64 18.25
N ALA A 100 -6.91 -1.45 18.03
CA ALA A 100 -7.50 -1.66 16.72
C ALA A 100 -8.06 -0.35 16.12
N ALA A 101 -8.77 0.45 16.91
CA ALA A 101 -9.25 1.77 16.46
C ALA A 101 -8.09 2.71 16.10
N SER A 102 -7.01 2.73 16.89
CA SER A 102 -5.79 3.49 16.61
C SER A 102 -5.12 3.07 15.29
N PHE A 103 -5.04 1.77 15.02
CA PHE A 103 -4.59 1.25 13.72
C PHE A 103 -5.50 1.72 12.58
N SER A 104 -6.82 1.64 12.73
CA SER A 104 -7.77 2.10 11.70
C SER A 104 -7.63 3.60 11.39
N VAL A 105 -7.48 4.45 12.42
CA VAL A 105 -7.22 5.89 12.23
C VAL A 105 -5.90 6.11 11.52
N SER A 106 -4.84 5.42 11.94
CA SER A 106 -3.52 5.53 11.34
C SER A 106 -3.51 5.07 9.87
N HIS A 107 -4.29 4.04 9.54
CA HIS A 107 -4.45 3.54 8.17
C HIS A 107 -5.10 4.60 7.28
N CYS A 108 -6.18 5.22 7.76
CA CYS A 108 -6.86 6.30 7.06
C CYS A 108 -5.92 7.50 6.81
N ILE A 109 -5.14 7.91 7.81
CA ILE A 109 -4.13 8.98 7.68
C ILE A 109 -3.12 8.64 6.56
N ALA A 110 -2.62 7.40 6.52
CA ALA A 110 -1.65 6.97 5.51
C ALA A 110 -2.24 6.92 4.10
N GLN A 111 -3.41 6.29 3.91
CA GLN A 111 -4.08 6.17 2.61
C GLN A 111 -4.37 7.53 1.97
N HIS A 112 -4.75 8.50 2.79
CA HIS A 112 -5.04 9.86 2.36
C HIS A 112 -3.80 10.77 2.33
N GLY A 113 -2.61 10.25 2.63
CA GLY A 113 -1.36 11.02 2.64
C GLY A 113 -1.34 12.18 3.63
N LYS A 114 -2.13 12.11 4.71
CA LYS A 114 -2.27 13.18 5.69
C LYS A 114 -1.06 13.27 6.64
N PRO A 115 -0.78 14.45 7.23
CA PRO A 115 0.25 14.57 8.26
C PRO A 115 0.01 13.61 9.43
N LEU A 116 1.09 13.07 10.01
CA LEU A 116 0.99 12.12 11.12
C LEU A 116 0.44 12.76 12.42
N SER A 117 0.60 14.08 12.54
CA SER A 117 0.02 14.89 13.63
C SER A 117 -1.51 14.99 13.55
N ASP A 118 -2.12 14.69 12.39
CA ASP A 118 -3.58 14.76 12.23
C ASP A 118 -4.30 13.78 13.15
N GLY A 119 -3.62 12.75 13.67
CA GLY A 119 -4.20 11.87 14.69
C GLY A 119 -4.68 12.63 15.93
N GLU A 120 -3.89 13.61 16.41
CA GLU A 120 -4.26 14.42 17.57
C GLU A 120 -5.36 15.42 17.25
N TYR A 121 -5.30 16.03 16.05
CA TYR A 121 -6.36 16.91 15.55
C TYR A 121 -7.69 16.16 15.41
N LEU A 122 -7.69 14.94 14.86
CA LEU A 122 -8.88 14.10 14.74
C LEU A 122 -9.48 13.76 16.11
N ARG A 123 -8.63 13.46 17.11
CA ARG A 123 -9.10 13.25 18.48
C ARG A 123 -9.75 14.51 19.05
N GLU A 124 -9.15 15.68 18.86
CA GLU A 124 -9.73 16.96 19.29
C GLU A 124 -11.10 17.21 18.66
N VAL A 125 -11.21 17.01 17.34
CA VAL A 125 -12.47 17.12 16.60
C VAL A 125 -13.51 16.14 17.16
N PHE A 126 -13.13 14.89 17.41
CA PHE A 126 -14.02 13.87 17.97
C PHE A 126 -14.52 14.25 19.36
N VAL A 127 -13.66 14.76 20.24
CA VAL A 127 -14.06 15.21 21.58
C VAL A 127 -15.04 16.37 21.48
N LYS A 128 -14.73 17.41 20.69
CA LYS A 128 -15.60 18.58 20.51
C LYS A 128 -16.97 18.19 19.95
N ALA A 129 -17.01 17.37 18.90
CA ALA A 129 -18.26 16.91 18.30
C ALA A 129 -19.06 16.01 19.25
N SER A 130 -18.40 15.08 19.94
CA SER A 130 -19.05 14.11 20.84
C SER A 130 -19.72 14.77 22.05
N ASN A 131 -19.18 15.88 22.54
CA ASN A 131 -19.81 16.65 23.63
C ASN A 131 -21.20 17.15 23.25
N ILE A 132 -21.42 17.47 21.97
CA ILE A 132 -22.69 17.97 21.45
C ILE A 132 -23.56 16.80 20.99
N LEU A 133 -22.98 15.89 20.19
CA LEU A 133 -23.69 14.79 19.54
C LEU A 133 -24.29 13.77 20.52
N PHE A 134 -23.63 13.55 21.66
CA PHE A 134 -24.07 12.58 22.67
C PHE A 134 -24.54 13.26 23.97
N HIS A 135 -24.95 14.51 23.90
CA HIS A 135 -25.35 15.28 25.09
C HIS A 135 -26.51 14.61 25.85
N ASP A 136 -27.44 14.01 25.12
CA ASP A 136 -28.64 13.29 25.56
C ASP A 136 -28.37 11.84 25.97
N PHE A 137 -27.16 11.31 25.75
CA PHE A 137 -26.83 9.93 26.07
C PHE A 137 -26.40 9.79 27.54
N THR A 138 -26.93 8.79 28.23
CA THR A 138 -26.62 8.52 29.64
C THR A 138 -25.14 8.15 29.88
N ASN A 139 -24.47 7.57 28.88
CA ASN A 139 -23.07 7.15 28.92
C ASN A 139 -22.09 8.15 28.26
N LYS A 140 -22.48 9.41 28.06
CA LYS A 140 -21.64 10.42 27.36
C LYS A 140 -20.21 10.53 27.90
N ASN A 141 -20.06 10.52 29.23
CA ASN A 141 -18.75 10.66 29.88
C ASN A 141 -17.85 9.45 29.57
N GLU A 142 -18.42 8.25 29.45
CA GLU A 142 -17.68 7.04 29.08
C GLU A 142 -17.23 7.09 27.62
N ILE A 143 -18.08 7.58 26.72
CA ILE A 143 -17.75 7.77 25.30
C ILE A 143 -16.61 8.79 25.16
N ILE A 144 -16.73 9.96 25.80
CA ILE A 144 -15.70 11.00 25.76
C ILE A 144 -14.39 10.49 26.36
N LYS A 145 -14.44 9.77 27.48
CA LYS A 145 -13.26 9.13 28.07
C LYS A 145 -12.62 8.17 27.07
N ARG A 146 -13.41 7.35 26.38
CA ARG A 146 -12.89 6.41 25.37
C ARG A 146 -12.22 7.08 24.17
N ILE A 147 -12.71 8.24 23.76
CA ILE A 147 -12.09 9.03 22.70
C ILE A 147 -10.77 9.63 23.19
N ASN A 148 -10.72 10.14 24.42
CA ASN A 148 -9.50 10.67 25.02
C ASN A 148 -8.41 9.60 25.18
N ASP A 149 -8.81 8.38 25.56
CA ASP A 149 -7.92 7.22 25.72
C ASP A 149 -7.42 6.66 24.37
N LEU A 150 -7.92 7.15 23.23
CA LEU A 150 -7.49 6.70 21.90
C LEU A 150 -6.02 7.12 21.62
N PRO A 151 -5.11 6.16 21.40
CA PRO A 151 -3.70 6.49 21.20
C PRO A 151 -3.45 6.88 19.74
N VAL A 152 -3.41 8.17 19.46
CA VAL A 152 -3.22 8.74 18.11
C VAL A 152 -2.19 9.87 18.08
N SER A 153 -1.21 9.82 18.99
CA SER A 153 -0.06 10.73 18.94
C SER A 153 0.72 10.53 17.64
N ARG A 154 1.46 11.57 17.21
CA ARG A 154 2.31 11.49 16.01
C ARG A 154 3.20 10.24 15.97
N ASN A 155 3.81 9.87 17.10
CA ASN A 155 4.68 8.69 17.20
C ASN A 155 3.87 7.40 17.14
N THR A 156 2.72 7.35 17.82
CA THR A 156 1.83 6.19 17.72
C THR A 156 1.40 5.96 16.28
N VAL A 157 0.92 7.01 15.60
CA VAL A 157 0.49 6.90 14.20
C VAL A 157 1.63 6.41 13.30
N LYS A 158 2.84 6.94 13.49
CA LYS A 158 4.05 6.48 12.79
C LYS A 158 4.28 4.98 13.00
N ASP A 159 4.30 4.52 14.25
CA ASP A 159 4.59 3.12 14.59
C ASP A 159 3.51 2.18 14.02
N ARG A 160 2.24 2.59 14.09
CA ARG A 160 1.12 1.83 13.51
C ARG A 160 1.25 1.67 12.01
N ILE A 161 1.61 2.75 11.30
CA ILE A 161 1.85 2.72 9.86
C ILE A 161 2.99 1.76 9.51
N ILE A 162 4.10 1.80 10.24
CA ILE A 162 5.23 0.88 10.02
C ILE A 162 4.80 -0.57 10.26
N CYS A 163 4.09 -0.85 11.35
CA CYS A 163 3.56 -2.19 11.62
C CYS A 163 2.64 -2.71 10.50
N MET A 164 1.73 -1.86 10.00
CA MET A 164 0.84 -2.26 8.90
C MET A 164 1.61 -2.47 7.61
N SER A 165 2.59 -1.62 7.29
CA SER A 165 3.45 -1.79 6.11
C SER A 165 4.25 -3.09 6.15
N ASN A 166 4.79 -3.47 7.32
CA ASN A 166 5.44 -4.77 7.49
C ASN A 166 4.44 -5.92 7.30
N ASP A 167 3.22 -5.81 7.85
CA ASP A 167 2.18 -6.82 7.64
C ASP A 167 1.79 -6.99 6.17
N ILE A 168 1.69 -5.90 5.41
CA ILE A 168 1.47 -5.96 3.96
C ILE A 168 2.64 -6.66 3.25
N THR A 169 3.87 -6.35 3.66
CA THR A 169 5.07 -6.98 3.11
C THR A 169 5.07 -8.49 3.39
N ASP A 170 4.70 -8.91 4.60
CA ASP A 170 4.59 -10.32 4.97
C ASP A 170 3.48 -11.05 4.18
N GLN A 171 2.34 -10.38 3.97
CA GLN A 171 1.25 -10.91 3.14
C GLN A 171 1.72 -11.12 1.69
N LEU A 172 2.37 -10.11 1.09
CA LEU A 172 2.91 -10.21 -0.26
C LEU A 172 3.96 -11.32 -0.39
N GLN A 173 4.87 -11.44 0.57
CA GLN A 173 5.87 -12.54 0.59
C GLN A 173 5.20 -13.92 0.65
N THR A 174 4.16 -14.06 1.48
CA THR A 174 3.43 -15.32 1.62
C THR A 174 2.75 -15.71 0.30
N ASP A 175 2.11 -14.75 -0.35
CA ASP A 175 1.45 -14.98 -1.63
C ASP A 175 2.48 -15.32 -2.72
N LEU A 176 3.55 -14.54 -2.87
CA LEU A 176 4.58 -14.79 -3.88
C LEU A 176 5.33 -16.12 -3.67
N ALA A 177 5.48 -16.57 -2.43
CA ALA A 177 6.09 -17.87 -2.13
C ALA A 177 5.21 -19.05 -2.60
N SER A 178 3.89 -18.84 -2.73
CA SER A 178 2.95 -19.85 -3.22
C SER A 178 2.82 -19.87 -4.75
N GLU A 179 3.29 -18.82 -5.42
CA GLU A 179 3.11 -18.62 -6.86
C GLU A 179 4.36 -18.94 -7.67
N ASN A 180 4.16 -19.67 -8.76
CA ASN A 180 5.24 -20.13 -9.63
C ASN A 180 5.54 -19.17 -10.80
N TYR A 181 4.62 -18.25 -11.09
CA TYR A 181 4.71 -17.36 -12.25
C TYR A 181 4.18 -15.98 -11.90
N PHE A 182 5.03 -14.97 -12.05
CA PHE A 182 4.65 -13.57 -11.94
C PHE A 182 5.53 -12.71 -12.84
N SER A 183 5.09 -11.48 -13.09
CA SER A 183 5.88 -10.51 -13.86
C SER A 183 6.11 -9.27 -13.04
N ILE A 184 7.13 -8.49 -13.41
CA ILE A 184 7.43 -7.22 -12.75
C ILE A 184 7.42 -6.07 -13.75
N CYS A 185 7.10 -4.87 -13.27
CA CYS A 185 7.38 -3.64 -13.99
C CYS A 185 8.22 -2.70 -13.14
N LEU A 186 9.12 -1.98 -13.80
CA LEU A 186 10.04 -1.06 -13.16
C LEU A 186 10.01 0.28 -13.87
N ASP A 187 10.06 1.34 -13.09
CA ASP A 187 10.18 2.70 -13.59
C ASP A 187 10.99 3.54 -12.61
N GLU A 188 11.66 4.57 -13.11
CA GLU A 188 12.49 5.47 -12.33
C GLU A 188 11.92 6.89 -12.35
N SER A 189 11.88 7.55 -11.19
CA SER A 189 11.58 8.97 -11.11
C SER A 189 12.42 9.63 -10.03
N THR A 190 12.62 10.93 -10.11
CA THR A 190 13.21 11.72 -9.03
C THR A 190 12.13 12.17 -8.04
N ASP A 191 12.40 12.08 -6.73
CA ASP A 191 11.52 12.67 -5.72
C ASP A 191 11.74 14.19 -5.55
N VAL A 192 10.92 14.83 -4.68
CA VAL A 192 11.04 16.27 -4.38
C VAL A 192 12.37 16.68 -3.76
N THR A 193 13.19 15.72 -3.31
CA THR A 193 14.55 15.94 -2.80
C THR A 193 15.63 15.65 -3.84
N SER A 194 15.24 15.47 -5.12
CA SER A 194 16.13 15.15 -6.25
C SER A 194 16.86 13.81 -6.10
N GLN A 195 16.33 12.88 -5.30
CA GLN A 195 16.86 11.52 -5.22
C GLN A 195 16.17 10.63 -6.26
N ALA A 196 16.95 9.81 -6.97
CA ALA A 196 16.42 8.80 -7.87
C ALA A 196 15.70 7.69 -7.08
N ARG A 197 14.47 7.39 -7.48
CA ARG A 197 13.59 6.39 -6.89
C ARG A 197 13.19 5.37 -7.95
N LEU A 198 13.44 4.10 -7.66
CA LEU A 198 13.03 2.98 -8.50
C LEU A 198 11.79 2.34 -7.88
N ALA A 199 10.67 2.41 -8.59
CA ALA A 199 9.45 1.70 -8.23
C ALA A 199 9.46 0.32 -8.89
N VAL A 200 9.20 -0.72 -8.11
CA VAL A 200 9.09 -2.10 -8.62
C VAL A 200 7.75 -2.68 -8.19
N PHE A 201 6.91 -2.97 -9.17
CA PHE A 201 5.63 -3.66 -8.97
C PHE A 201 5.72 -5.09 -9.46
N VAL A 202 4.87 -5.94 -8.90
CA VAL A 202 4.65 -7.32 -9.32
C VAL A 202 3.20 -7.52 -9.69
N ARG A 203 2.98 -8.32 -10.73
CA ARG A 203 1.66 -8.78 -11.15
C ARG A 203 1.63 -10.30 -11.13
N PHE A 204 0.66 -10.84 -10.41
CA PHE A 204 0.53 -12.26 -10.14
C PHE A 204 -0.93 -12.66 -9.93
N SER A 205 -1.21 -13.95 -10.00
CA SER A 205 -2.50 -14.50 -9.58
C SER A 205 -2.38 -14.95 -8.13
N SER A 206 -3.31 -14.57 -7.25
CA SER A 206 -3.43 -15.16 -5.91
C SER A 206 -4.88 -15.58 -5.72
N VAL A 207 -5.12 -16.86 -5.42
CA VAL A 207 -6.47 -17.44 -5.24
C VAL A 207 -7.42 -17.08 -6.40
N ASN A 208 -6.93 -17.22 -7.64
CA ASN A 208 -7.68 -16.93 -8.89
C ASN A 208 -8.07 -15.47 -9.10
N ILE A 209 -7.41 -14.55 -8.40
CA ILE A 209 -7.59 -13.11 -8.57
C ILE A 209 -6.27 -12.53 -9.04
N MET A 210 -6.30 -11.79 -10.15
CA MET A 210 -5.14 -11.01 -10.59
C MET A 210 -4.89 -9.85 -9.64
N ARG A 211 -3.64 -9.70 -9.20
CA ARG A 211 -3.19 -8.66 -8.29
C ARG A 211 -2.00 -7.93 -8.88
N GLU A 212 -1.93 -6.64 -8.60
CA GLU A 212 -0.78 -5.79 -8.87
C GLU A 212 -0.38 -5.11 -7.56
N GLU A 213 0.86 -5.32 -7.13
CA GLU A 213 1.30 -4.88 -5.81
C GLU A 213 2.71 -4.29 -5.86
N LEU A 214 2.94 -3.26 -5.04
CA LEU A 214 4.26 -2.67 -4.87
C LEU A 214 5.16 -3.66 -4.13
N ILE A 215 6.24 -4.11 -4.76
CA ILE A 215 7.31 -4.83 -4.05
C ILE A 215 8.06 -3.82 -3.18
N LYS A 216 8.60 -2.78 -3.80
CA LYS A 216 9.38 -1.77 -3.10
C LYS A 216 9.52 -0.48 -3.91
N LEU A 217 9.58 0.64 -3.19
CA LEU A 217 10.12 1.90 -3.68
C LEU A 217 11.54 2.07 -3.15
N MET A 218 12.53 1.86 -4.01
CA MET A 218 13.95 1.85 -3.65
C MET A 218 14.62 3.19 -3.95
N THR A 219 15.62 3.56 -3.15
CA THR A 219 16.47 4.72 -3.43
C THR A 219 17.72 4.25 -4.16
N ILE A 220 18.05 4.90 -5.28
CA ILE A 220 19.33 4.70 -5.97
C ILE A 220 20.25 5.85 -5.54
N SER A 221 21.30 5.55 -4.78
CA SER A 221 22.15 6.55 -4.13
C SER A 221 23.30 7.08 -4.98
N THR A 222 23.64 6.40 -6.08
CA THR A 222 24.81 6.71 -6.91
C THR A 222 24.38 7.01 -8.35
N LYS A 223 24.80 6.18 -9.30
CA LYS A 223 24.45 6.28 -10.71
C LYS A 223 23.21 5.42 -10.97
N THR A 224 22.51 5.72 -12.06
CA THR A 224 21.32 5.00 -12.49
C THR A 224 21.64 4.09 -13.67
N THR A 225 22.82 3.44 -13.67
CA THR A 225 23.17 2.48 -14.72
C THR A 225 22.39 1.19 -14.55
N GLY A 226 22.25 0.39 -15.62
CA GLY A 226 21.56 -0.90 -15.53
C GLY A 226 22.16 -1.86 -14.48
N GLN A 227 23.47 -1.74 -14.21
CA GLN A 227 24.15 -2.50 -13.16
C GLN A 227 23.76 -2.03 -11.75
N ASP A 228 23.68 -0.71 -11.53
CA ASP A 228 23.26 -0.15 -10.24
C ASP A 228 21.82 -0.57 -9.91
N ILE A 229 20.93 -0.48 -10.91
CA ILE A 229 19.54 -0.95 -10.82
C ILE A 229 19.50 -2.44 -10.48
N MET A 230 20.28 -3.26 -11.19
CA MET A 230 20.32 -4.71 -10.93
C MET A 230 20.77 -5.02 -9.51
N ASN A 231 21.83 -4.39 -9.03
CA ASN A 231 22.37 -4.61 -7.69
C ASN A 231 21.32 -4.29 -6.60
N VAL A 232 20.60 -3.18 -6.77
CA VAL A 232 19.55 -2.76 -5.83
C VAL A 232 18.37 -3.73 -5.86
N VAL A 233 17.92 -4.13 -7.06
CA VAL A 233 16.81 -5.09 -7.24
C VAL A 233 17.16 -6.46 -6.65
N LEU A 234 18.32 -7.03 -6.97
CA LEU A 234 18.72 -8.36 -6.48
C LEU A 234 18.88 -8.38 -4.96
N LYS A 235 19.49 -7.32 -4.39
CA LYS A 235 19.61 -7.19 -2.93
C LYS A 235 18.23 -7.21 -2.27
N GLU A 236 17.27 -6.47 -2.82
CA GLU A 236 15.96 -6.37 -2.19
C GLU A 236 15.09 -7.61 -2.43
N PHE A 237 15.21 -8.26 -3.59
CA PHE A 237 14.55 -9.55 -3.83
C PHE A 237 15.11 -10.64 -2.92
N ALA A 238 16.42 -10.65 -2.64
CA ALA A 238 17.01 -11.55 -1.66
C ALA A 238 16.49 -11.27 -0.23
N ASN A 239 16.40 -10.00 0.17
CA ASN A 239 15.84 -9.60 1.47
C ASN A 239 14.39 -10.06 1.65
N LEU A 240 13.59 -9.96 0.57
CA LEU A 240 12.18 -10.37 0.55
C LEU A 240 11.99 -11.86 0.24
N LYS A 241 13.07 -12.64 0.05
CA LYS A 241 13.05 -14.06 -0.33
C LYS A 241 12.22 -14.34 -1.59
N ILE A 242 12.21 -13.41 -2.53
CA ILE A 242 11.53 -13.55 -3.82
C ILE A 242 12.38 -14.47 -4.72
N ASN A 243 11.78 -15.55 -5.22
CA ASN A 243 12.44 -16.40 -6.19
C ASN A 243 12.40 -15.75 -7.58
N ILE A 244 13.55 -15.26 -8.05
CA ILE A 244 13.67 -14.58 -9.34
C ILE A 244 13.39 -15.51 -10.53
N ASN A 245 13.51 -16.83 -10.37
CA ASN A 245 13.19 -17.81 -11.42
C ASN A 245 11.68 -18.01 -11.63
N ASN A 246 10.84 -17.31 -10.86
CA ASN A 246 9.39 -17.28 -11.10
C ASN A 246 8.99 -16.03 -11.91
N ILE A 247 9.94 -15.14 -12.25
CA ILE A 247 9.70 -13.91 -13.02
C ILE A 247 9.70 -14.23 -14.51
N VAL A 248 8.54 -14.20 -15.15
CA VAL A 248 8.40 -14.53 -16.58
C VAL A 248 8.54 -13.34 -17.52
N SER A 249 8.26 -12.13 -17.02
CA SER A 249 8.32 -10.91 -17.83
C SER A 249 8.74 -9.68 -17.05
N ILE A 250 9.40 -8.75 -17.74
CA ILE A 250 9.78 -7.43 -17.24
C ILE A 250 9.28 -6.33 -18.18
N THR A 251 8.60 -5.33 -17.62
CA THR A 251 8.18 -4.11 -18.35
C THR A 251 8.92 -2.88 -17.85
N THR A 252 9.45 -2.06 -18.76
CA THR A 252 10.22 -0.83 -18.43
C THR A 252 9.87 0.33 -19.36
N ASP A 253 10.31 1.54 -19.04
CA ASP A 253 10.17 2.77 -19.85
C ASP A 253 10.98 2.77 -21.16
N GLY A 254 11.77 1.73 -21.42
CA GLY A 254 12.60 1.63 -22.61
C GLY A 254 13.85 2.53 -22.59
N ALA A 255 14.22 3.10 -21.44
CA ALA A 255 15.43 3.90 -21.32
C ALA A 255 16.71 3.06 -21.57
N PRO A 256 17.80 3.67 -22.07
CA PRO A 256 19.03 2.92 -22.41
C PRO A 256 19.65 2.13 -21.24
N ASN A 257 19.51 2.62 -20.01
CA ASN A 257 19.93 1.92 -18.78
C ASN A 257 19.04 0.71 -18.44
N MET A 258 17.81 0.66 -18.96
CA MET A 258 16.87 -0.46 -18.77
C MET A 258 17.02 -1.52 -19.86
N VAL A 259 16.96 -1.13 -21.14
CA VAL A 259 16.88 -2.05 -22.29
C VAL A 259 18.16 -2.15 -23.13
N GLY A 260 19.24 -1.47 -22.71
CA GLY A 260 20.52 -1.49 -23.43
C GLY A 260 21.05 -2.91 -23.69
N LYS A 261 21.48 -3.18 -24.94
CA LYS A 261 21.90 -4.51 -25.42
C LYS A 261 23.00 -5.19 -24.61
N HIS A 262 23.88 -4.43 -23.96
CA HIS A 262 25.02 -4.97 -23.22
C HIS A 262 24.93 -4.68 -21.71
N ASN A 263 24.54 -3.45 -21.36
CA ASN A 263 24.58 -2.93 -19.99
C ASN A 263 23.19 -2.51 -19.46
N GLY A 264 22.12 -2.84 -20.18
CA GLY A 264 20.75 -2.59 -19.72
C GLY A 264 20.35 -3.56 -18.62
N PHE A 265 19.58 -3.08 -17.65
CA PHE A 265 19.03 -3.88 -16.55
C PHE A 265 18.40 -5.20 -17.04
N VAL A 266 17.52 -5.16 -18.04
CA VAL A 266 16.81 -6.36 -18.53
C VAL A 266 17.80 -7.40 -19.06
N GLN A 267 18.81 -6.96 -19.82
CA GLN A 267 19.83 -7.86 -20.35
C GLN A 267 20.69 -8.47 -19.24
N LEU A 268 21.07 -7.68 -18.24
CA LEU A 268 21.87 -8.19 -17.11
C LEU A 268 21.05 -9.15 -16.25
N PHE A 269 19.82 -8.78 -15.91
CA PHE A 269 18.91 -9.58 -15.10
C PHE A 269 18.53 -10.90 -15.79
N SER A 270 18.39 -10.92 -17.12
CA SER A 270 18.11 -12.16 -17.87
C SER A 270 19.21 -13.22 -17.73
N LYS A 271 20.45 -12.84 -17.38
CA LYS A 271 21.56 -13.78 -17.16
C LYS A 271 21.48 -14.47 -15.80
N GLU A 272 20.77 -13.88 -14.84
CA GLU A 272 20.56 -14.42 -13.50
C GLU A 272 19.37 -15.40 -13.44
N ILE A 273 18.53 -15.43 -14.48
CA ILE A 273 17.35 -16.29 -14.57
C ILE A 273 17.66 -17.53 -15.42
N SER A 274 17.20 -18.70 -14.95
CA SER A 274 17.44 -20.00 -15.60
C SER A 274 16.59 -20.27 -16.86
N HIS A 275 15.72 -19.35 -17.25
CA HIS A 275 14.78 -19.50 -18.36
C HIS A 275 14.65 -18.20 -19.16
N PRO A 276 14.13 -18.26 -20.40
CA PRO A 276 13.91 -17.07 -21.21
C PRO A 276 13.00 -16.08 -20.51
N LEU A 277 13.37 -14.80 -20.57
CA LEU A 277 12.63 -13.69 -20.02
C LEU A 277 11.98 -12.88 -21.14
N ILE A 278 10.69 -12.57 -21.00
CA ILE A 278 9.99 -11.68 -21.93
C ILE A 278 10.19 -10.23 -21.48
N SER A 279 10.61 -9.35 -22.39
CA SER A 279 10.77 -7.94 -22.09
C SER A 279 9.79 -7.11 -22.90
N PHE A 280 9.09 -6.19 -22.21
CA PHE A 280 8.19 -5.23 -22.83
C PHE A 280 8.67 -3.80 -22.58
N HIS A 281 8.56 -2.98 -23.62
CA HIS A 281 8.62 -1.54 -23.50
C HIS A 281 7.21 -1.05 -23.18
N CYS A 282 7.08 -0.26 -22.11
CA CYS A 282 5.83 0.34 -21.66
C CYS A 282 5.06 1.00 -22.82
N LEU A 283 3.82 0.56 -23.03
CA LEU A 283 2.95 1.08 -24.10
C LEU A 283 2.70 2.59 -24.00
N ILE A 284 2.63 3.14 -22.78
CA ILE A 284 2.41 4.57 -22.53
C ILE A 284 3.64 5.38 -22.97
N HIS A 285 4.84 4.88 -22.68
CA HIS A 285 6.08 5.51 -23.13
C HIS A 285 6.25 5.39 -24.65
N GLN A 286 5.91 4.23 -25.24
CA GLN A 286 5.91 4.06 -26.70
C GLN A 286 4.93 5.00 -27.39
N GLU A 287 3.70 5.13 -26.88
CA GLU A 287 2.70 6.08 -27.40
C GLU A 287 3.24 7.51 -27.35
N ALA A 288 3.81 7.93 -26.22
CA ALA A 288 4.41 9.26 -26.08
C ALA A 288 5.58 9.49 -27.05
N LEU A 289 6.42 8.47 -27.28
CA LEU A 289 7.53 8.53 -28.25
C LEU A 289 7.01 8.61 -29.69
N CYS A 290 6.03 7.79 -30.05
CA CYS A 290 5.37 7.82 -31.37
C CYS A 290 4.70 9.16 -31.62
N ALA A 291 3.99 9.71 -30.64
CA ALA A 291 3.37 11.02 -30.74
C ALA A 291 4.43 12.12 -30.93
N LYS A 292 5.52 12.09 -30.14
CA LYS A 292 6.63 13.04 -30.27
C LYS A 292 7.28 12.99 -31.66
N ASP A 293 7.48 11.79 -32.22
CA ASP A 293 8.11 11.61 -33.53
C ASP A 293 7.20 12.01 -34.69
N SER A 294 5.93 11.60 -34.63
CA SER A 294 4.90 11.90 -35.64
C SER A 294 4.64 13.39 -35.80
N LEU A 295 4.96 14.19 -34.79
CA LEU A 295 4.63 15.61 -34.70
C LEU A 295 5.84 16.53 -34.87
N LYS A 296 6.98 15.99 -35.32
CA LYS A 296 8.16 16.79 -35.70
C LYS A 296 7.87 17.78 -36.82
N SER A 297 6.98 17.45 -37.74
CA SER A 297 6.56 18.33 -38.83
C SER A 297 5.82 19.58 -38.35
N LEU A 298 5.16 19.52 -37.18
CA LEU A 298 4.40 20.62 -36.58
C LEU A 298 5.20 21.34 -35.48
N GLN A 299 6.52 21.16 -35.46
CA GLN A 299 7.37 21.77 -34.44
C GLN A 299 7.41 23.30 -34.56
N ASN A 300 7.33 23.83 -35.79
CA ASN A 300 7.19 25.25 -36.10
C ASN A 300 5.99 25.90 -35.37
N VAL A 301 4.84 25.22 -35.35
CA VAL A 301 3.64 25.68 -34.63
C VAL A 301 3.94 25.83 -33.14
N MET A 302 4.56 24.82 -32.55
CA MET A 302 4.83 24.82 -31.11
C MET A 302 5.91 25.80 -30.68
N GLU A 303 6.86 26.13 -31.56
CA GLU A 303 7.83 27.20 -31.30
C GLU A 303 7.16 28.56 -31.16
N VAL A 304 6.21 28.89 -32.04
CA VAL A 304 5.43 30.15 -31.97
C VAL A 304 4.54 30.15 -30.74
N VAL A 305 3.76 29.09 -30.51
CA VAL A 305 2.90 28.95 -29.31
C VAL A 305 3.74 29.15 -28.05
N THR A 306 4.90 28.50 -27.95
CA THR A 306 5.79 28.62 -26.78
C THR A 306 6.32 30.04 -26.60
N LYS A 307 6.70 30.73 -27.70
CA LYS A 307 7.15 32.14 -27.63
C LYS A 307 6.04 33.05 -27.12
N VAL A 308 4.84 32.93 -27.67
CA VAL A 308 3.67 33.74 -27.27
C VAL A 308 3.29 33.46 -25.82
N VAL A 309 3.14 32.18 -25.44
CA VAL A 309 2.85 31.78 -24.06
C VAL A 309 3.89 32.38 -23.13
N ASN A 310 5.19 32.15 -23.37
CA ASN A 310 6.24 32.69 -22.52
C ASN A 310 6.20 34.22 -22.44
N PHE A 311 5.94 34.93 -23.54
CA PHE A 311 5.82 36.39 -23.50
C PHE A 311 4.71 36.86 -22.55
N ILE A 312 3.56 36.19 -22.58
CA ILE A 312 2.40 36.54 -21.75
C ILE A 312 2.61 36.10 -20.29
N THR A 313 2.99 34.84 -20.07
CA THR A 313 2.93 34.21 -18.74
C THR A 313 4.20 34.36 -17.91
N SER A 314 5.39 34.45 -18.53
CA SER A 314 6.67 34.49 -17.80
C SER A 314 6.90 35.83 -17.08
N ARG A 315 6.30 36.92 -17.58
CA ARG A 315 6.41 38.25 -16.98
C ARG A 315 5.20 38.53 -16.11
N ALA A 316 5.42 38.75 -14.81
CA ALA A 316 4.35 38.99 -13.84
C ALA A 316 3.44 40.19 -14.18
N LEU A 317 3.95 41.19 -14.91
CA LEU A 317 3.12 42.31 -15.38
C LEU A 317 2.20 41.89 -16.53
N ASN A 318 2.75 41.23 -17.56
CA ASN A 318 1.99 40.78 -18.72
C ASN A 318 0.91 39.79 -18.31
N ASN A 319 1.25 38.86 -17.41
CA ASN A 319 0.30 37.86 -16.90
C ASN A 319 -0.88 38.53 -16.20
N ARG A 320 -0.64 39.47 -15.29
CA ARG A 320 -1.71 40.24 -14.61
C ARG A 320 -2.56 41.05 -15.58
N GLN A 321 -1.95 41.68 -16.59
CA GLN A 321 -2.68 42.46 -17.58
C GLN A 321 -3.52 41.57 -18.50
N PHE A 322 -3.00 40.41 -18.88
CA PHE A 322 -3.74 39.44 -19.68
C PHE A 322 -4.90 38.83 -18.88
N THR A 323 -4.71 38.47 -17.61
CA THR A 323 -5.81 38.03 -16.74
C THR A 323 -6.91 39.10 -16.64
N LYS A 324 -6.53 40.38 -16.50
CA LYS A 324 -7.52 41.46 -16.47
C LYS A 324 -8.30 41.57 -17.78
N LEU A 325 -7.63 41.42 -18.93
CA LEU A 325 -8.30 41.38 -20.23
C LEU A 325 -9.30 40.21 -20.30
N LEU A 326 -8.91 39.03 -19.82
CA LEU A 326 -9.78 37.85 -19.78
C LEU A 326 -11.00 38.06 -18.88
N ASP A 327 -10.84 38.75 -17.75
CA ASP A 327 -11.95 39.11 -16.86
C ASP A 327 -12.91 40.10 -17.55
N GLU A 328 -12.38 41.09 -18.29
CA GLU A 328 -13.17 42.11 -19.01
C GLU A 328 -14.02 41.52 -20.16
N VAL A 329 -13.56 40.43 -20.79
CA VAL A 329 -14.32 39.71 -21.83
C VAL A 329 -15.11 38.51 -21.29
N GLU A 330 -15.19 38.35 -19.97
CA GLU A 330 -15.86 37.23 -19.29
C GLU A 330 -15.40 35.84 -19.80
N SER A 331 -14.10 35.71 -20.06
CA SER A 331 -13.52 34.45 -20.55
C SER A 331 -13.70 33.31 -19.55
N GLN A 332 -13.88 32.09 -20.06
CA GLN A 332 -13.96 30.89 -19.22
C GLN A 332 -12.65 30.61 -18.45
N TYR A 333 -11.51 31.11 -18.96
CA TYR A 333 -10.20 30.87 -18.36
C TYR A 333 -9.61 32.15 -17.77
N ALA A 334 -8.95 32.04 -16.62
CA ALA A 334 -8.25 33.16 -15.97
C ALA A 334 -6.82 33.41 -16.51
N GLY A 335 -6.36 32.61 -17.49
CA GLY A 335 -5.02 32.74 -18.07
C GLY A 335 -4.49 31.49 -18.77
N LEU A 336 -3.39 31.67 -19.49
CA LEU A 336 -2.68 30.61 -20.22
C LEU A 336 -1.94 29.63 -19.30
N LEU A 337 -1.71 28.43 -19.81
CA LEU A 337 -0.89 27.41 -19.15
C LEU A 337 0.59 27.59 -19.53
N MET A 338 1.47 27.45 -18.54
CA MET A 338 2.92 27.38 -18.78
C MET A 338 3.26 26.06 -19.48
N TYR A 339 4.03 26.15 -20.58
CA TYR A 339 4.56 24.97 -21.23
C TYR A 339 5.76 24.40 -20.46
N ASN A 340 5.77 23.08 -20.23
CA ASN A 340 6.92 22.35 -19.74
C ASN A 340 7.23 21.18 -20.70
N SER A 341 8.39 21.25 -21.36
CA SER A 341 8.82 20.27 -22.36
C SER A 341 9.02 18.86 -21.83
N VAL A 342 9.09 18.67 -20.51
CA VAL A 342 9.38 17.38 -19.87
C VAL A 342 8.15 16.47 -19.82
N ARG A 343 6.93 17.01 -19.91
CA ARG A 343 5.69 16.21 -19.85
C ARG A 343 4.86 16.38 -21.11
N TRP A 344 4.85 15.37 -21.97
CA TRP A 344 4.10 15.35 -23.23
C TRP A 344 2.63 15.76 -23.05
N LEU A 345 1.97 15.24 -22.01
CA LEU A 345 0.58 15.55 -21.69
C LEU A 345 0.29 17.05 -21.52
N SER A 346 1.27 17.84 -21.08
CA SER A 346 1.12 19.29 -20.92
C SER A 346 1.03 20.03 -22.26
N ARG A 347 1.61 19.47 -23.34
CA ARG A 347 1.62 20.07 -24.67
C ARG A 347 0.20 20.23 -25.22
N GLY A 348 -0.61 19.16 -25.18
CA GLY A 348 -2.00 19.24 -25.67
C GLY A 348 -2.87 20.17 -24.81
N GLN A 349 -2.65 20.25 -23.49
CA GLN A 349 -3.38 21.20 -22.65
C GLN A 349 -3.05 22.65 -22.96
N VAL A 350 -1.78 22.95 -23.22
CA VAL A 350 -1.33 24.30 -23.62
C VAL A 350 -1.92 24.66 -24.99
N LEU A 351 -1.84 23.77 -25.98
CA LEU A 351 -2.41 23.97 -27.31
C LEU A 351 -3.92 24.22 -27.25
N HIS A 352 -4.66 23.37 -26.53
CA HIS A 352 -6.11 23.54 -26.36
C HIS A 352 -6.43 24.90 -25.74
N ARG A 353 -5.75 25.30 -24.66
CA ARG A 353 -6.01 26.61 -24.06
C ARG A 353 -5.58 27.78 -24.94
N PHE A 354 -4.53 27.60 -25.73
CA PHE A 354 -4.07 28.61 -26.66
C PHE A 354 -5.09 28.87 -27.77
N VAL A 355 -5.69 27.81 -28.32
CA VAL A 355 -6.75 27.89 -29.33
C VAL A 355 -8.00 28.54 -28.76
N GLU A 356 -8.44 28.13 -27.57
CA GLU A 356 -9.63 28.71 -26.91
C GLU A 356 -9.49 30.21 -26.60
N LEU A 357 -8.26 30.68 -26.39
CA LEU A 357 -7.96 32.08 -26.09
C LEU A 357 -7.35 32.83 -27.29
N LEU A 358 -7.46 32.29 -28.50
CA LEU A 358 -6.71 32.80 -29.66
C LEU A 358 -7.02 34.27 -29.97
N GLU A 359 -8.28 34.69 -29.84
CA GLU A 359 -8.68 36.07 -30.11
C GLU A 359 -8.20 37.03 -29.03
N GLU A 360 -8.31 36.64 -27.76
CA GLU A 360 -7.80 37.42 -26.62
C GLU A 360 -6.28 37.53 -26.67
N ILE A 361 -5.59 36.47 -27.08
CA ILE A 361 -4.14 36.48 -27.32
C ILE A 361 -3.80 37.49 -28.42
N ARG A 362 -4.49 37.46 -29.56
CA ARG A 362 -4.26 38.41 -30.66
C ARG A 362 -4.48 39.85 -30.21
N LEU A 363 -5.56 40.11 -29.47
CA LEU A 363 -5.87 41.43 -28.93
C LEU A 363 -4.78 41.91 -27.98
N PHE A 364 -4.35 41.07 -27.03
CA PHE A 364 -3.30 41.40 -26.08
C PHE A 364 -1.96 41.68 -26.78
N LEU A 365 -1.58 40.86 -27.76
CA LEU A 365 -0.33 41.05 -28.51
C LEU A 365 -0.36 42.35 -29.32
N PHE A 366 -1.51 42.71 -29.90
CA PHE A 366 -1.72 43.98 -30.58
C PHE A 366 -1.51 45.17 -29.63
N GLU A 367 -2.10 45.15 -28.43
CA GLU A 367 -1.90 46.20 -27.42
C GLU A 367 -0.44 46.30 -26.93
N LYS A 368 0.30 45.18 -26.95
CA LYS A 368 1.72 45.12 -26.58
C LYS A 368 2.68 45.40 -27.73
N SER A 369 2.17 45.76 -28.90
CA SER A 369 2.97 45.98 -30.12
C SER A 369 3.89 44.79 -30.41
N GLN A 370 3.40 43.57 -30.17
CA GLN A 370 4.08 42.33 -30.55
C GLN A 370 3.41 41.75 -31.78
N ASP A 371 4.17 41.52 -32.84
CA ASP A 371 3.65 40.95 -34.08
C ASP A 371 4.12 39.51 -34.25
N TYR A 372 3.16 38.62 -34.51
CA TYR A 372 3.36 37.21 -34.83
C TYR A 372 2.56 36.94 -36.11
N PRO A 373 3.19 37.06 -37.30
CA PRO A 373 2.51 36.89 -38.59
C PRO A 373 1.78 35.55 -38.72
N GLU A 374 2.31 34.50 -38.07
CA GLU A 374 1.75 33.16 -38.04
C GLU A 374 0.33 33.13 -37.47
N LEU A 375 0.02 34.00 -36.50
CA LEU A 375 -1.32 34.09 -35.92
C LEU A 375 -2.35 34.69 -36.87
N LYS A 376 -1.94 35.22 -38.02
CA LYS A 376 -2.81 35.75 -39.09
C LYS A 376 -2.81 34.86 -40.34
N ASP A 377 -1.88 33.92 -40.45
CA ASP A 377 -1.76 33.01 -41.59
C ASP A 377 -2.74 31.84 -41.46
N LEU A 378 -3.66 31.71 -42.42
CA LEU A 378 -4.67 30.65 -42.44
C LEU A 378 -4.06 29.25 -42.50
N ASN A 379 -2.94 29.06 -43.20
CA ASN A 379 -2.31 27.74 -43.29
C ASN A 379 -1.72 27.34 -41.94
N TRP A 380 -0.99 28.25 -41.29
CA TRP A 380 -0.46 28.02 -39.96
C TRP A 380 -1.57 27.79 -38.91
N LEU A 381 -2.68 28.52 -39.01
CA LEU A 381 -3.83 28.31 -38.13
C LEU A 381 -4.47 26.94 -38.32
N ASN A 382 -4.57 26.44 -39.56
CA ASN A 382 -5.05 25.08 -39.81
C ASN A 382 -4.13 24.04 -39.18
N ASP A 383 -2.81 24.22 -39.30
CA ASP A 383 -1.82 23.37 -38.66
C ASP A 383 -1.97 23.43 -37.12
N LEU A 384 -2.21 24.60 -36.54
CA LEU A 384 -2.48 24.78 -35.10
C LEU A 384 -3.74 24.02 -34.65
N MET A 385 -4.85 24.14 -35.39
CA MET A 385 -6.10 23.46 -35.04
C MET A 385 -5.95 21.94 -35.13
N PHE A 386 -5.41 21.45 -36.26
CA PHE A 386 -5.12 20.03 -36.44
C PHE A 386 -4.20 19.50 -35.34
N PHE A 387 -3.15 20.24 -34.99
CA PHE A 387 -2.24 19.86 -33.93
C PHE A 387 -2.93 19.76 -32.58
N THR A 388 -3.82 20.71 -32.29
CA THR A 388 -4.59 20.77 -31.04
C THR A 388 -5.53 19.58 -30.91
N ASP A 389 -6.30 19.27 -31.94
CA ASP A 389 -7.21 18.13 -31.96
C ASP A 389 -6.45 16.81 -31.79
N PHE A 390 -5.39 16.63 -32.58
CA PHE A 390 -4.62 15.40 -32.58
C PHE A 390 -3.88 15.16 -31.24
N THR A 391 -3.32 16.21 -30.63
CA THR A 391 -2.71 16.09 -29.29
C THR A 391 -3.75 15.86 -28.19
N THR A 392 -4.96 16.37 -28.35
CA THR A 392 -6.08 16.09 -27.44
C THR A 392 -6.46 14.61 -27.48
N MET A 393 -6.57 14.01 -28.68
CA MET A 393 -6.83 12.58 -28.84
C MET A 393 -5.74 11.70 -28.19
N TYR A 394 -4.46 12.04 -28.39
CA TYR A 394 -3.37 11.33 -27.72
C TYR A 394 -3.43 11.47 -26.20
N ASN A 395 -3.71 12.66 -25.68
CA ASN A 395 -3.88 12.89 -24.25
C ASN A 395 -5.03 12.04 -23.67
N GLU A 396 -6.14 11.90 -24.38
CA GLU A 396 -7.24 11.02 -23.98
C GLU A 396 -6.84 9.55 -23.99
N LEU A 397 -6.16 9.10 -25.04
CA LEU A 397 -5.66 7.72 -25.13
C LEU A 397 -4.68 7.42 -24.00
N ASN A 398 -3.70 8.28 -23.78
CA ASN A 398 -2.70 8.15 -22.72
C ASN A 398 -3.36 8.08 -21.33
N LYS A 399 -4.31 8.97 -21.03
CA LYS A 399 -5.10 8.92 -19.79
C LYS A 399 -5.90 7.62 -19.64
N LYS A 400 -6.47 7.11 -20.73
CA LYS A 400 -7.17 5.80 -20.73
C LYS A 400 -6.18 4.67 -20.41
N LEU A 401 -4.98 4.69 -20.99
CA LEU A 401 -3.94 3.69 -20.75
C LEU A 401 -3.33 3.74 -19.34
N GLN A 402 -3.46 4.87 -18.63
CA GLN A 402 -2.99 5.06 -17.24
C GLN A 402 -3.92 4.43 -16.18
N GLY A 403 -4.94 3.67 -16.58
CA GLY A 403 -5.87 2.97 -15.69
C GLY A 403 -5.57 1.47 -15.52
N PRO A 404 -6.10 0.83 -14.46
CA PRO A 404 -5.99 -0.61 -14.28
C PRO A 404 -6.76 -1.39 -15.36
N GLY A 405 -6.23 -2.54 -15.78
CA GLY A 405 -6.87 -3.45 -16.75
C GLY A 405 -6.51 -3.20 -18.22
N HIS A 406 -5.55 -2.34 -18.50
CA HIS A 406 -4.96 -2.18 -19.84
C HIS A 406 -3.66 -2.99 -19.93
N ILE A 407 -3.78 -4.33 -19.99
CA ILE A 407 -2.65 -5.24 -20.28
C ILE A 407 -2.31 -5.27 -21.77
N VAL A 408 -1.19 -5.91 -22.13
CA VAL A 408 -0.78 -6.17 -23.54
C VAL A 408 -1.92 -6.72 -24.40
N LEU A 409 -2.86 -7.46 -23.79
CA LEU A 409 -3.99 -8.08 -24.48
C LEU A 409 -5.27 -7.22 -24.53
N THR A 410 -5.30 -6.04 -23.89
CA THR A 410 -6.50 -5.18 -23.79
C THR A 410 -7.75 -5.94 -23.30
N ILE A 411 -7.60 -6.72 -22.22
CA ILE A 411 -8.70 -7.51 -21.63
C ILE A 411 -9.06 -6.91 -20.28
N SER A 412 -10.35 -6.65 -20.02
CA SER A 412 -10.82 -6.20 -18.72
C SER A 412 -10.48 -7.21 -17.61
N ILE A 413 -10.07 -6.74 -16.41
CA ILE A 413 -9.74 -7.57 -15.23
C ILE A 413 -10.83 -8.62 -14.91
N LYS A 414 -12.11 -8.29 -15.09
CA LYS A 414 -13.20 -9.26 -14.89
C LYS A 414 -13.10 -10.45 -15.85
N THR A 415 -12.70 -10.18 -17.09
CA THR A 415 -12.50 -11.21 -18.12
C THR A 415 -11.21 -11.99 -17.86
N GLU A 416 -10.17 -11.34 -17.33
CA GLU A 416 -8.93 -12.03 -16.92
C GLU A 416 -9.18 -13.09 -15.84
N ASN A 417 -9.95 -12.76 -14.81
CA ASN A 417 -10.26 -13.72 -13.73
C ASN A 417 -11.07 -14.92 -14.25
N LEU A 418 -12.01 -14.71 -15.18
CA LEU A 418 -12.75 -15.80 -15.81
C LEU A 418 -11.86 -16.68 -16.67
N ILE A 419 -11.00 -16.06 -17.49
CA ILE A 419 -9.99 -16.75 -18.30
C ILE A 419 -9.09 -17.59 -17.38
N LEU A 420 -8.58 -16.99 -16.30
CA LEU A 420 -7.72 -17.64 -15.32
C LEU A 420 -8.39 -18.86 -14.64
N ILE A 421 -9.67 -18.75 -14.27
CA ILE A 421 -10.45 -19.87 -13.71
C ILE A 421 -10.53 -21.00 -14.72
N GLU A 422 -10.85 -20.70 -15.97
CA GLU A 422 -10.96 -21.70 -17.05
C GLU A 422 -9.60 -22.37 -17.34
N TRP A 423 -8.51 -21.61 -17.42
CA TRP A 423 -7.18 -22.19 -17.63
C TRP A 423 -6.71 -23.03 -16.46
N LYS A 424 -7.03 -22.63 -15.22
CA LYS A 424 -6.69 -23.44 -14.03
C LYS A 424 -7.53 -24.71 -13.94
N SER A 425 -8.77 -24.71 -14.45
CA SER A 425 -9.67 -25.88 -14.48
C SER A 425 -9.20 -26.98 -15.45
N LEU A 426 -8.39 -26.65 -16.46
CA LEU A 426 -7.86 -27.63 -17.40
C LEU A 426 -7.11 -28.78 -16.68
N PRO A 427 -7.09 -30.00 -17.23
CA PRO A 427 -6.30 -31.09 -16.67
C PRO A 427 -4.79 -30.76 -16.59
N ASN A 428 -4.08 -31.41 -15.66
CA ASN A 428 -2.63 -31.21 -15.50
C ASN A 428 -1.79 -31.68 -16.69
N SER A 429 -2.38 -32.46 -17.62
CA SER A 429 -1.77 -32.82 -18.90
C SER A 429 -1.47 -31.62 -19.80
N PHE A 430 -2.17 -30.49 -19.61
CA PHE A 430 -1.96 -29.26 -20.39
C PHE A 430 -0.95 -28.30 -19.74
N THR A 431 0.13 -28.85 -19.17
CA THR A 431 1.07 -28.06 -18.35
C THR A 431 1.67 -26.88 -19.10
N SER A 432 2.10 -27.08 -20.36
CA SER A 432 2.70 -26.00 -21.18
C SER A 432 1.71 -24.89 -21.50
N MET A 433 0.45 -25.22 -21.82
CA MET A 433 -0.57 -24.21 -22.09
C MET A 433 -0.94 -23.42 -20.82
N LYS A 434 -1.06 -24.10 -19.67
CA LYS A 434 -1.29 -23.42 -18.38
C LYS A 434 -0.17 -22.43 -18.05
N LYS A 435 1.09 -22.83 -18.26
CA LYS A 435 2.25 -21.95 -18.07
C LYS A 435 2.17 -20.73 -18.97
N LEU A 436 1.98 -20.93 -20.27
CA LEU A 436 1.87 -19.83 -21.24
C LEU A 436 0.72 -18.87 -20.90
N ALA A 437 -0.46 -19.41 -20.59
CA ALA A 437 -1.63 -18.61 -20.24
C ALA A 437 -1.39 -17.76 -18.97
N LEU A 438 -0.85 -18.38 -17.90
CA LEU A 438 -0.47 -17.65 -16.69
C LEU A 438 0.59 -16.59 -16.98
N SER A 439 1.61 -16.93 -17.77
CA SER A 439 2.65 -15.96 -18.15
C SER A 439 2.04 -14.75 -18.85
N LEU A 440 1.19 -14.96 -19.86
CA LEU A 440 0.52 -13.90 -20.60
C LEU A 440 -0.38 -13.02 -19.71
N LEU A 441 -1.13 -13.62 -18.80
CA LEU A 441 -2.04 -12.89 -17.90
C LEU A 441 -1.29 -12.07 -16.84
N THR A 442 -0.11 -12.53 -16.42
CA THR A 442 0.72 -11.81 -15.44
C THR A 442 1.52 -10.66 -16.04
N MET A 443 1.65 -10.58 -17.37
CA MET A 443 2.42 -9.52 -18.02
C MET A 443 1.82 -8.12 -17.79
N PHE A 444 2.70 -7.15 -17.52
CA PHE A 444 2.33 -5.73 -17.55
C PHE A 444 2.30 -5.22 -19.00
N GLY A 445 1.28 -4.44 -19.35
CA GLY A 445 1.24 -3.70 -20.63
C GLY A 445 1.94 -2.34 -20.55
N SER A 446 2.04 -1.78 -19.35
CA SER A 446 2.62 -0.46 -19.10
C SER A 446 3.17 -0.36 -17.68
N THR A 447 3.92 0.70 -17.41
CA THR A 447 4.41 1.09 -16.07
C THR A 447 3.43 2.04 -15.36
N TYR A 448 2.13 2.01 -15.71
CA TYR A 448 1.14 2.95 -15.18
C TYR A 448 1.06 2.94 -13.64
N THR A 449 1.22 1.77 -13.02
CA THR A 449 1.25 1.62 -11.55
C THR A 449 2.42 2.39 -10.94
N CYS A 450 3.58 2.40 -11.60
CA CYS A 450 4.72 3.21 -11.20
C CYS A 450 4.40 4.70 -11.35
N GLU A 451 3.81 5.15 -12.46
CA GLU A 451 3.43 6.55 -12.68
C GLU A 451 2.43 7.04 -11.61
N GLN A 452 1.40 6.25 -11.32
CA GLN A 452 0.42 6.53 -10.25
C GLN A 452 1.10 6.61 -8.87
N LEU A 453 2.05 5.73 -8.61
CA LEU A 453 2.83 5.74 -7.37
C LEU A 453 3.70 6.99 -7.26
N PHE A 454 4.36 7.44 -8.33
CA PHE A 454 5.17 8.66 -8.32
C PHE A 454 4.32 9.91 -8.08
N SER A 455 3.12 9.97 -8.65
CA SER A 455 2.15 11.02 -8.35
C SER A 455 1.77 11.02 -6.85
N SER A 456 1.50 9.84 -6.31
CA SER A 456 1.20 9.65 -4.87
C SER A 456 2.39 10.01 -3.97
N MET A 457 3.61 9.68 -4.39
CA MET A 457 4.85 10.01 -3.68
C MET A 457 5.02 11.52 -3.54
N ASN A 458 4.79 12.29 -4.60
CA ASN A 458 4.89 13.76 -4.57
C ASN A 458 3.83 14.41 -3.67
N PHE A 459 2.70 13.74 -3.46
CA PHE A 459 1.68 14.19 -2.52
C PHE A 459 2.07 13.89 -1.05
N ILE A 460 2.58 12.70 -0.78
CA ILE A 460 3.00 12.28 0.58
C ILE A 460 4.26 13.02 1.03
N LYS A 461 5.23 13.15 0.13
CA LYS A 461 6.47 13.92 0.28
C LYS A 461 6.35 15.17 -0.59
N SER A 462 5.69 16.18 -0.05
CA SER A 462 5.55 17.48 -0.70
C SER A 462 6.71 18.41 -0.35
N THR A 463 6.79 19.56 -1.02
CA THR A 463 7.74 20.64 -0.67
C THR A 463 7.59 21.11 0.78
N LEU A 464 6.36 21.08 1.31
CA LEU A 464 6.04 21.42 2.70
C LEU A 464 6.29 20.27 3.69
N ARG A 465 6.43 19.03 3.20
CA ARG A 465 6.59 17.79 3.98
C ARG A 465 7.80 16.97 3.51
N ASN A 466 8.94 17.62 3.31
CA ASN A 466 10.13 16.99 2.72
C ASN A 466 11.04 16.25 3.73
N ARG A 467 10.82 16.43 5.04
CA ARG A 467 11.59 15.76 6.13
C ARG A 467 10.98 14.45 6.64
N LEU A 468 10.12 13.78 5.87
CA LEU A 468 9.71 12.42 6.23
C LEU A 468 10.91 11.48 6.05
N GLY A 469 11.25 10.74 7.10
CA GLY A 469 12.24 9.66 7.01
C GLY A 469 11.89 8.70 5.87
N THR A 470 12.91 8.11 5.24
CA THR A 470 12.74 7.22 4.08
C THR A 470 11.76 6.10 4.36
N ASP A 471 11.86 5.48 5.54
CA ASP A 471 11.10 4.28 5.89
C ASP A 471 9.62 4.59 6.10
N ILE A 472 9.31 5.69 6.79
CA ILE A 472 7.92 6.11 7.00
C ILE A 472 7.28 6.61 5.70
N SER A 473 8.05 7.27 4.82
CA SER A 473 7.56 7.68 3.50
C SER A 473 7.21 6.46 2.65
N ALA A 474 8.09 5.45 2.63
CA ALA A 474 7.85 4.21 1.92
C ALA A 474 6.64 3.45 2.49
N ALA A 475 6.50 3.38 3.82
CA ALA A 475 5.35 2.74 4.47
C ALA A 475 4.02 3.42 4.12
N CYS A 476 3.96 4.76 4.15
CA CYS A 476 2.77 5.50 3.72
C CYS A 476 2.45 5.23 2.24
N ILE A 477 3.46 5.21 1.37
CA ILE A 477 3.28 4.94 -0.07
C ILE A 477 2.75 3.52 -0.28
N GLN A 478 3.30 2.52 0.42
CA GLN A 478 2.84 1.14 0.34
C GLN A 478 1.37 1.01 0.77
N LEU A 479 0.99 1.58 1.94
CA LEU A 479 -0.39 1.54 2.40
C LEU A 479 -1.38 2.29 1.51
N LYS A 480 -0.92 3.31 0.78
CA LYS A 480 -1.75 4.04 -0.19
C LYS A 480 -1.92 3.29 -1.52
N SER A 481 -0.93 2.47 -1.91
CA SER A 481 -0.88 1.82 -3.23
C SER A 481 -1.30 0.35 -3.22
N THR A 482 -1.31 -0.30 -2.04
CA THR A 482 -1.64 -1.73 -1.93
C THR A 482 -3.14 -2.00 -2.03
N ASN A 483 -3.51 -3.16 -2.60
CA ASN A 483 -4.87 -3.68 -2.53
C ASN A 483 -5.08 -4.65 -1.36
N TYR A 484 -4.02 -4.94 -0.58
CA TYR A 484 -4.14 -5.70 0.65
C TYR A 484 -4.76 -4.84 1.76
N ASN A 485 -5.49 -5.51 2.65
CA ASN A 485 -5.93 -4.90 3.89
C ASN A 485 -4.96 -5.31 5.01
N PRO A 486 -4.41 -4.36 5.78
CA PRO A 486 -3.63 -4.70 6.96
C PRO A 486 -4.48 -5.53 7.93
N ARG A 487 -3.90 -6.56 8.55
CA ARG A 487 -4.59 -7.43 9.51
C ARG A 487 -4.71 -6.76 10.88
N ILE A 488 -5.44 -5.64 10.94
CA ILE A 488 -5.53 -4.73 12.10
C ILE A 488 -5.87 -5.45 13.40
N VAL A 489 -6.84 -6.37 13.39
CA VAL A 489 -7.26 -7.09 14.61
C VAL A 489 -6.12 -7.97 15.14
N SER A 490 -5.38 -8.63 14.26
CA SER A 490 -4.21 -9.43 14.63
C SER A 490 -3.08 -8.54 15.16
N LEU A 491 -2.81 -7.43 14.47
CA LEU A 491 -1.77 -6.48 14.86
C LEU A 491 -2.04 -5.86 16.24
N ALA A 492 -3.29 -5.47 16.50
CA ALA A 492 -3.73 -4.95 17.79
C ALA A 492 -3.59 -5.98 18.92
N GLY A 493 -3.92 -7.24 18.65
CA GLY A 493 -3.78 -8.33 19.63
C GLY A 493 -2.32 -8.65 19.98
N ASN A 494 -1.41 -8.56 19.01
CA ASN A 494 -0.01 -8.94 19.19
C ASN A 494 0.80 -7.93 19.98
N MET A 495 0.54 -6.62 19.86
CA MET A 495 1.37 -5.63 20.55
C MET A 495 1.03 -5.41 22.03
N GLN A 496 0.11 -6.20 22.59
CA GLN A 496 -0.06 -6.38 24.04
C GLN A 496 0.73 -7.56 24.62
N GLN A 497 1.34 -8.42 23.78
CA GLN A 497 2.17 -9.55 24.25
C GLN A 497 3.61 -9.16 24.55
N GLN A 498 4.07 -7.97 24.14
CA GLN A 498 5.34 -7.41 24.61
C GLN A 498 5.16 -6.80 26.00
N ILE A 499 5.11 -7.68 27.00
CA ILE A 499 5.33 -7.29 28.39
C ILE A 499 6.80 -6.86 28.44
N SER A 500 7.04 -5.58 28.70
CA SER A 500 8.36 -5.04 29.02
C SER A 500 9.04 -5.94 30.04
N HIS A 501 10.21 -6.47 29.66
CA HIS A 501 11.07 -7.27 30.53
C HIS A 501 11.51 -6.51 31.77
#